data_AF-A0A6N6VK77-F1
#
_entry.id   AF-A0A6N6VK77-F1
#
_cell.length_a   1.000
_cell.length_b   1.000
_cell.length_c   1.000
_cell.angle_alpha   90.00
_cell.angle_beta   90.00
_cell.angle_gamma   90.00
#
_symmetry.space_group_name_H-M   'P 1'
#
loop_
_entity.id
_entity.type
_entity.pdbx_description
1 polymer ?
#
loop_
_entity_poly.entity_id
_entity_poly.type
_entity_poly.pdbx_seq_one_letter_code
_entity_poly.pdbx_strand_id
1 'polypeptide(L)'
;MRFFVQGFFTVALALVAWTALPQEAHADKAPDCLESTERPMAPGFTQTWWDKRTPQQQKYIRELPCEERYIPMVCILLADPDLKQCTNSRVADFRASRACKGKGADFMSEEFAACREAFKKTFVPPFK
;
A
#
# COMPACT_ATOMS: atom_id res chain seq x y z
N MET A 1 -2.88 -9.45 59.46
CA MET A 1 -3.66 -9.94 58.29
C MET A 1 -4.16 -8.83 57.35
N ARG A 2 -4.44 -7.60 57.82
CA ARG A 2 -4.93 -6.49 56.97
C ARG A 2 -3.95 -6.01 55.88
N PHE A 3 -2.64 -6.04 56.13
CA PHE A 3 -1.63 -5.51 55.19
C PHE A 3 -1.31 -6.43 54.00
N PHE A 4 -1.47 -7.75 54.14
CA PHE A 4 -1.21 -8.72 53.06
C PHE A 4 -2.29 -8.70 51.98
N VAL A 5 -3.56 -8.50 52.38
CA VAL A 5 -4.70 -8.44 51.45
C VAL A 5 -4.65 -7.15 50.62
N GLN A 6 -4.20 -6.04 51.20
CA GLN A 6 -4.04 -4.76 50.51
C GLN A 6 -2.92 -4.80 49.45
N GLY A 7 -1.80 -5.47 49.73
CA GLY A 7 -0.69 -5.61 48.78
C GLY A 7 -1.04 -6.44 47.54
N PHE A 8 -1.84 -7.51 47.71
CA PHE A 8 -2.30 -8.32 46.57
C PHE A 8 -3.26 -7.55 45.66
N PHE A 9 -4.15 -6.74 46.23
CA PHE A 9 -5.08 -5.94 45.44
C PHE A 9 -4.39 -4.86 44.61
N THR A 10 -3.33 -4.22 45.12
CA THR A 10 -2.57 -3.21 44.36
C THR A 10 -1.73 -3.82 43.23
N VAL A 11 -1.14 -5.00 43.45
CA VAL A 11 -0.38 -5.70 42.40
C VAL A 11 -1.32 -6.24 41.32
N ALA A 12 -2.49 -6.75 41.70
CA ALA A 12 -3.51 -7.18 40.75
C ALA A 12 -4.04 -6.01 39.90
N LEU A 13 -4.31 -4.84 40.49
CA LEU A 13 -4.72 -3.64 39.75
C LEU A 13 -3.63 -3.12 38.80
N ALA A 14 -2.35 -3.17 39.21
CA ALA A 14 -1.24 -2.77 38.35
C ALA A 14 -1.06 -3.71 37.15
N LEU A 15 -1.30 -5.02 37.32
CA LEU A 15 -1.24 -6.01 36.23
C LEU A 15 -2.38 -5.85 35.22
N VAL A 16 -3.59 -5.53 35.68
CA VAL A 16 -4.76 -5.29 34.80
C VAL A 16 -4.62 -3.98 34.02
N ALA A 17 -3.92 -2.98 34.57
CA ALA A 17 -3.60 -1.73 33.87
C ALA A 17 -2.61 -1.92 32.70
N TRP A 18 -1.69 -2.89 32.78
CA TRP A 18 -0.80 -3.22 31.66
C TRP A 18 -1.49 -3.93 30.50
N THR A 19 -2.53 -4.73 30.76
CA THR A 19 -3.31 -5.39 29.71
C THR A 19 -4.31 -4.45 29.01
N ALA A 20 -4.51 -3.24 29.53
CA ALA A 20 -5.44 -2.25 29.01
C ALA A 20 -4.76 -1.14 28.17
N LEU A 21 -3.45 -1.24 27.90
CA LEU A 21 -2.77 -0.35 26.96
C LEU A 21 -3.11 -0.78 25.51
N PRO A 22 -3.87 0.01 24.75
CA PRO A 22 -4.04 -0.25 23.34
C PRO A 22 -2.83 0.33 22.63
N GLN A 23 -1.83 -0.49 22.31
CA GLN A 23 -0.87 -0.11 21.29
C GLN A 23 -0.25 -1.37 20.71
N GLU A 24 -1.00 -2.01 19.82
CA GLU A 24 -0.34 -2.72 18.72
C GLU A 24 0.44 -1.66 17.95
N ALA A 25 1.73 -1.54 18.28
CA ALA A 25 2.69 -0.89 17.40
C ALA A 25 2.75 -1.76 16.15
N HIS A 26 1.96 -1.40 15.12
CA HIS A 26 2.06 -2.01 13.81
C HIS A 26 3.53 -1.93 13.39
N ALA A 27 4.18 -3.08 13.26
CA ALA A 27 5.63 -3.16 13.03
C ALA A 27 6.05 -2.45 11.73
N ASP A 28 5.11 -2.21 10.81
CA ASP A 28 5.31 -1.43 9.61
C ASP A 28 4.04 -0.64 9.23
N LYS A 29 4.09 0.69 9.31
CA LYS A 29 2.93 1.57 9.08
C LYS A 29 2.56 1.64 7.60
N ALA A 30 1.27 1.58 7.25
CA ALA A 30 0.80 1.81 5.90
C ALA A 30 1.27 3.19 5.39
N PRO A 31 1.64 3.33 4.11
CA PRO A 31 2.05 4.63 3.59
C PRO A 31 0.91 5.66 3.66
N ASP A 32 1.22 6.89 4.09
CA ASP A 32 0.21 7.91 4.40
C ASP A 32 -0.70 8.25 3.20
N CYS A 33 -0.19 8.18 1.97
CA CYS A 33 -0.97 8.46 0.77
C CYS A 33 -1.95 7.35 0.35
N LEU A 34 -2.07 6.27 1.13
CA LEU A 34 -3.15 5.30 0.96
C LEU A 34 -4.45 5.73 1.65
N GLU A 35 -4.38 6.66 2.59
CA GLU A 35 -5.57 7.20 3.26
C GLU A 35 -6.31 8.16 2.31
N SER A 36 -7.61 7.94 2.12
CA SER A 36 -8.44 8.83 1.31
C SER A 36 -8.96 10.00 2.15
N THR A 37 -8.65 11.22 1.74
CA THR A 37 -9.19 12.45 2.33
C THR A 37 -10.61 12.75 1.84
N GLU A 38 -11.01 12.26 0.67
CA GLU A 38 -12.32 12.52 0.05
C GLU A 38 -13.40 11.53 0.50
N ARG A 39 -13.00 10.28 0.79
CA ARG A 39 -13.89 9.23 1.30
C ARG A 39 -13.24 8.59 2.51
N PRO A 40 -13.33 9.24 3.69
CA PRO A 40 -12.69 8.73 4.89
C PRO A 40 -13.24 7.35 5.21
N MET A 41 -12.34 6.39 5.36
CA MET A 41 -12.68 5.04 5.81
C MET A 41 -12.76 5.02 7.34
N ALA A 42 -13.29 3.93 7.90
CA ALA A 42 -13.27 3.74 9.35
C ALA A 42 -11.83 3.86 9.88
N PRO A 43 -11.62 4.47 11.07
CA PRO A 43 -10.28 4.61 11.65
C PRO A 43 -9.55 3.26 11.70
N GLY A 44 -8.30 3.25 11.23
CA GLY A 44 -7.47 2.03 11.20
C GLY A 44 -7.78 1.03 10.09
N PHE A 45 -8.75 1.32 9.19
CA PHE A 45 -9.06 0.43 8.08
C PHE A 45 -7.86 0.20 7.16
N THR A 46 -7.18 1.27 6.74
CA THR A 46 -6.03 1.20 5.83
C THR A 46 -4.89 0.40 6.45
N GLN A 47 -4.60 0.62 7.73
CA GLN A 47 -3.59 -0.14 8.46
C GLN A 47 -3.99 -1.62 8.59
N THR A 48 -5.26 -1.91 8.92
CA THR A 48 -5.77 -3.30 8.98
C THR A 48 -5.67 -4.01 7.63
N TRP A 49 -5.93 -3.30 6.53
CA TRP A 49 -5.76 -3.84 5.18
C TRP A 49 -4.28 -4.08 4.85
N TRP A 50 -3.43 -3.14 5.27
CA TRP A 50 -1.97 -3.16 5.09
C TRP A 50 -1.30 -4.34 5.81
N ASP A 51 -1.71 -4.62 7.05
CA ASP A 51 -1.12 -5.70 7.85
C ASP A 51 -1.43 -7.09 7.27
N LYS A 52 -2.49 -7.22 6.47
CA LYS A 52 -2.84 -8.46 5.76
C LYS A 52 -1.98 -8.69 4.51
N ARG A 53 -1.11 -7.76 4.14
CA ARG A 53 -0.24 -7.89 2.95
C ARG A 53 1.01 -8.67 3.30
N THR A 54 1.47 -9.50 2.36
CA THR A 54 2.77 -10.18 2.51
C THR A 54 3.91 -9.16 2.39
N PRO A 55 5.12 -9.44 2.93
CA PRO A 55 6.26 -8.53 2.79
C PRO A 55 6.58 -8.17 1.34
N GLN A 56 6.38 -9.12 0.41
CA GLN A 56 6.56 -8.87 -1.02
C GLN A 56 5.51 -7.91 -1.60
N GLN A 57 4.24 -8.05 -1.20
CA GLN A 57 3.18 -7.13 -1.59
C GLN A 57 3.45 -5.73 -1.04
N GLN A 58 3.84 -5.66 0.23
CA GLN A 58 4.20 -4.41 0.90
C GLN A 58 5.38 -3.71 0.19
N LYS A 59 6.41 -4.47 -0.20
CA LYS A 59 7.54 -3.96 -0.99
C LYS A 59 7.08 -3.27 -2.26
N TYR A 60 6.30 -3.94 -3.11
CA TYR A 60 5.87 -3.37 -4.39
C TYR A 60 4.99 -2.12 -4.22
N ILE A 61 4.20 -2.04 -3.16
CA ILE A 61 3.42 -0.84 -2.86
C ILE A 61 4.34 0.29 -2.37
N ARG A 62 5.26 0.04 -1.43
CA ARG A 62 6.11 1.08 -0.83
C ARG A 62 7.08 1.70 -1.84
N GLU A 63 7.70 0.87 -2.67
CA GLU A 63 8.77 1.29 -3.58
C GLU A 63 8.26 2.10 -4.79
N LEU A 64 6.95 2.11 -5.05
CA LEU A 64 6.35 2.99 -6.06
C LEU A 64 6.00 4.36 -5.49
N PRO A 65 6.04 5.43 -6.32
CA PRO A 65 5.51 6.73 -5.96
C PRO A 65 4.00 6.64 -5.70
N CYS A 66 3.47 7.51 -4.82
CA CYS A 66 2.08 7.46 -4.36
C CYS A 66 1.05 7.34 -5.50
N GLU A 67 1.25 8.09 -6.58
CA GLU A 67 0.38 8.08 -7.76
C GLU A 67 0.32 6.72 -8.47
N GLU A 68 1.30 5.84 -8.24
CA GLU A 68 1.41 4.52 -8.87
C GLU A 68 1.11 3.38 -7.89
N ARG A 69 0.96 3.67 -6.58
CA ARG A 69 0.74 2.63 -5.56
C ARG A 69 -0.54 1.85 -5.76
N TYR A 70 -1.53 2.41 -6.44
CA TYR A 70 -2.75 1.69 -6.81
C TYR A 70 -2.49 0.52 -7.77
N ILE A 71 -1.40 0.57 -8.55
CA ILE A 71 -1.08 -0.45 -9.54
C ILE A 71 -0.84 -1.82 -8.89
N PRO A 72 0.10 -1.98 -7.95
CA PRO A 72 0.28 -3.26 -7.24
C PRO A 72 -0.95 -3.62 -6.41
N MET A 73 -1.71 -2.64 -5.87
CA MET A 73 -2.97 -2.94 -5.17
C MET A 73 -4.01 -3.61 -6.07
N VAL A 74 -4.14 -3.16 -7.33
CA VAL A 74 -5.02 -3.79 -8.32
C VAL A 74 -4.52 -5.20 -8.67
N CYS A 75 -3.21 -5.39 -8.89
CA CYS A 75 -2.67 -6.73 -9.16
C CYS A 75 -2.92 -7.71 -8.00
N ILE A 76 -2.82 -7.24 -6.75
CA ILE A 76 -3.15 -8.00 -5.55
C ILE A 76 -4.64 -8.36 -5.50
N LEU A 77 -5.51 -7.38 -5.78
CA LEU A 77 -6.97 -7.58 -5.79
C LEU A 77 -7.39 -8.62 -6.84
N LEU A 78 -6.74 -8.61 -8.00
CA LEU A 78 -6.96 -9.57 -9.08
C LEU A 78 -6.33 -10.95 -8.81
N ALA A 79 -5.64 -11.12 -7.68
CA ALA A 79 -4.90 -12.35 -7.33
C ALA A 79 -3.94 -12.80 -8.44
N ASP A 80 -3.24 -11.86 -9.07
CA ASP A 80 -2.31 -12.17 -10.16
C ASP A 80 -1.19 -13.10 -9.65
N PRO A 81 -0.94 -14.25 -10.30
CA PRO A 81 0.08 -15.20 -9.85
C PRO A 81 1.50 -14.66 -9.99
N ASP A 82 1.74 -13.70 -10.89
CA ASP A 82 3.02 -13.01 -11.06
C ASP A 82 2.86 -11.52 -10.77
N LEU A 83 2.80 -11.22 -9.47
CA LEU A 83 2.66 -9.85 -8.98
C LEU A 83 3.76 -8.92 -9.50
N LYS A 84 4.98 -9.41 -9.72
CA LYS A 84 6.08 -8.61 -10.25
C LYS A 84 5.80 -8.19 -11.67
N GLN A 85 5.47 -9.16 -12.53
CA GLN A 85 5.20 -8.92 -13.94
C GLN A 85 3.95 -8.07 -14.13
N CYS A 86 2.87 -8.34 -13.38
CA CYS A 86 1.66 -7.53 -13.41
C CYS A 86 1.96 -6.07 -13.04
N THR A 87 2.74 -5.85 -11.98
CA THR A 87 3.08 -4.49 -11.53
C THR A 87 3.95 -3.77 -12.57
N ASN A 88 5.01 -4.42 -13.06
CA ASN A 88 5.91 -3.84 -14.05
C ASN A 88 5.18 -3.45 -15.34
N SER A 89 4.36 -4.35 -15.89
CA SER A 89 3.60 -4.08 -17.11
C SER A 89 2.64 -2.91 -16.94
N ARG A 90 1.91 -2.87 -15.82
CA ARG A 90 0.94 -1.80 -15.57
C ARG A 90 1.61 -0.45 -15.25
N VAL A 91 2.77 -0.44 -14.59
CA VAL A 91 3.59 0.76 -14.43
C VAL A 91 4.08 1.26 -15.80
N ALA A 92 4.52 0.36 -16.67
CA ALA A 92 4.92 0.72 -18.03
C ALA A 92 3.74 1.38 -18.78
N ASP A 93 2.55 0.78 -18.73
CA ASP A 93 1.35 1.32 -19.36
C ASP A 93 0.92 2.68 -18.79
N PHE A 94 0.94 2.83 -17.46
CA PHE A 94 0.59 4.08 -16.80
C PHE A 94 1.54 5.22 -17.21
N ARG A 95 2.85 4.98 -17.10
CA ARG A 95 3.86 5.99 -17.43
C ARG A 95 3.88 6.31 -18.93
N ALA A 96 3.74 5.31 -19.80
CA ALA A 96 3.61 5.51 -21.24
C ALA A 96 2.39 6.38 -21.56
N SER A 97 1.24 6.08 -20.95
CA SER A 97 0.00 6.84 -21.18
C SER A 97 0.16 8.29 -20.71
N ARG A 98 0.77 8.53 -19.55
CA ARG A 98 1.03 9.88 -19.03
C ARG A 98 1.99 10.67 -19.93
N ALA A 99 3.08 10.03 -20.36
CA ALA A 99 4.06 10.66 -21.25
C ALA A 99 3.48 11.00 -22.62
N CYS A 100 2.71 10.08 -23.22
CA CYS A 100 2.10 10.30 -24.53
C CYS A 100 0.94 11.28 -24.48
N LYS A 101 0.15 11.31 -23.40
CA LYS A 101 -0.89 12.33 -23.20
C LYS A 101 -0.27 13.73 -23.12
N GLY A 102 0.90 13.86 -22.49
CA GLY A 102 1.65 15.12 -22.43
C GLY A 102 2.10 15.65 -23.80
N LYS A 103 2.09 14.81 -24.86
CA LYS A 103 2.40 15.23 -26.24
C LYS A 103 1.18 15.75 -27.01
N GLY A 104 -0.02 15.71 -26.41
CA GLY A 104 -1.24 16.23 -27.03
C GLY A 104 -1.94 15.28 -27.99
N ALA A 105 -1.45 14.05 -28.16
CA ALA A 105 -2.12 13.04 -28.97
C ALA A 105 -3.42 12.56 -28.28
N ASP A 106 -4.49 12.43 -29.06
CA ASP A 106 -5.77 11.90 -28.58
C ASP A 106 -5.61 10.46 -28.08
N PHE A 107 -6.24 10.12 -26.95
CA PHE A 107 -6.07 8.82 -26.28
C PHE A 107 -6.41 7.62 -27.17
N MET A 108 -7.35 7.79 -28.11
CA MET A 108 -7.80 6.74 -29.03
C MET A 108 -7.10 6.80 -30.41
N SER A 109 -6.13 7.69 -30.59
CA SER A 109 -5.41 7.84 -31.86
C SER A 109 -4.35 6.75 -32.06
N GLU A 110 -4.06 6.46 -33.32
CA GLU A 110 -2.92 5.62 -33.69
C GLU A 110 -1.59 6.23 -33.23
N GLU A 111 -1.48 7.56 -33.23
CA GLU A 111 -0.29 8.26 -32.74
C GLU A 111 -0.05 7.98 -31.25
N PHE A 112 -1.10 8.02 -30.43
CA PHE A 112 -1.00 7.70 -29.01
C PHE A 112 -0.59 6.23 -28.77
N ALA A 113 -1.16 5.31 -29.55
CA ALA A 113 -0.79 3.89 -29.50
C ALA A 113 0.69 3.69 -29.89
N ALA A 114 1.13 4.28 -31.01
CA ALA A 114 2.51 4.21 -31.48
C ALA A 114 3.49 4.84 -30.46
N CYS A 115 3.13 5.97 -29.86
CA CYS A 115 3.91 6.59 -28.80
C CYS A 115 4.06 5.67 -27.59
N ARG A 116 3.00 4.99 -27.15
CA ARG A 116 3.05 4.06 -26.02
C ARG A 116 3.97 2.89 -26.29
N GLU A 117 3.85 2.28 -27.48
CA GLU A 117 4.71 1.16 -27.87
C GLU A 117 6.18 1.59 -28.02
N ALA A 118 6.45 2.79 -28.52
CA ALA A 118 7.80 3.35 -28.56
C ALA A 118 8.36 3.56 -27.14
N PHE A 119 7.56 4.09 -26.21
CA PHE A 119 7.96 4.29 -24.81
C PHE A 119 8.29 2.96 -24.12
N LYS A 120 7.48 1.92 -24.32
CA LYS A 120 7.69 0.61 -23.69
C LYS A 120 9.02 -0.05 -24.08
N LYS A 121 9.54 0.23 -25.28
CA LYS A 121 10.83 -0.32 -25.75
C LYS A 121 12.03 0.22 -24.97
N THR A 122 11.92 1.43 -24.42
CA THR A 122 12.98 2.06 -23.62
C THR A 122 12.68 2.06 -22.13
N PHE A 123 11.53 1.51 -21.73
CA PHE A 123 11.09 1.46 -20.35
C PHE A 123 11.98 0.52 -19.53
N VAL A 124 12.44 1.03 -18.38
CA VAL A 124 13.15 0.23 -17.38
C VAL A 124 12.16 -0.13 -16.26
N PRO A 125 11.88 -1.43 -16.03
CA PRO A 125 10.96 -1.84 -14.99
C PRO A 125 11.47 -1.45 -13.59
N PRO A 126 10.57 -1.01 -12.69
CA PRO A 126 10.95 -0.68 -11.31
C PRO A 126 11.41 -1.91 -10.51
N PHE A 127 10.90 -3.11 -10.84
CA PHE A 127 11.19 -4.34 -10.12
C PHE A 127 11.93 -5.36 -11.00
N LYS A 128 13.09 -5.83 -10.55
CA LYS A 128 13.90 -6.85 -11.23
C LYS A 128 13.55 -8.26 -10.78
#